data_AF-A0A8S9GNQ5-F1
#
_entry.id   AF-A0A8S9GNQ5-F1
#
_cell.length_a   1.000
_cell.length_b   1.000
_cell.length_c   1.000
_cell.angle_alpha   90.00
_cell.angle_beta   90.00
_cell.angle_gamma   90.00
#
_symmetry.space_group_name_H-M   'P 1'
#
loop_
_entity.id
_entity.type
_entity.pdbx_description
1 polymer ?
#
loop_
_entity_poly.entity_id
_entity_poly.type
_entity_poly.pdbx_seq_one_letter_code
_entity_poly.pdbx_strand_id
1 'polypeptide(L)'
;MPCGVQITRMKHIKVLSSNVEYLASRDATIMGSRNGHAPLFLWYTLNRKGYKGFQKEVQKCLRNAHYLKDRLREAGISAMLNELSSTVVFERPKDEEFVRRWQLACQGDIAHVVVMPSVTIEKLDHFLKDLVEHRSIWCKDGSQTPCLAKDVGTNNCVCPAHK
;
A
#
# COMPACT_ATOMS: atom_id res chain seq x y z
N MET A 1 5.07 8.44 14.21
CA MET A 1 4.23 9.62 14.52
C MET A 1 3.23 9.80 13.38
N PRO A 2 1.95 9.45 13.57
CA PRO A 2 0.93 9.65 12.56
C PRO A 2 0.67 11.15 12.34
N CYS A 3 0.49 11.57 11.10
CA CYS A 3 0.15 12.95 10.73
C CYS A 3 -0.71 12.96 9.47
N GLY A 4 -1.43 14.06 9.25
CA GLY A 4 -2.31 14.24 8.10
C GLY A 4 -2.76 15.69 7.96
N VAL A 5 -3.38 16.00 6.82
CA VAL A 5 -3.93 17.31 6.52
C VAL A 5 -5.39 17.14 6.14
N GLN A 6 -6.27 17.89 6.79
CA GLN A 6 -7.68 18.00 6.40
C GLN A 6 -7.90 19.36 5.76
N ILE A 7 -8.43 19.37 4.54
CA ILE A 7 -8.75 20.60 3.80
C ILE A 7 -10.24 20.59 3.51
N THR A 8 -10.93 21.66 3.85
CA THR A 8 -12.37 21.83 3.56
C THR A 8 -12.69 23.29 3.27
N ARG A 9 -13.89 23.55 2.75
CA ARG A 9 -14.36 24.91 2.47
C ARG A 9 -14.74 25.61 3.77
N MET A 10 -14.47 26.92 3.84
CA MET A 10 -14.71 27.74 5.03
C MET A 10 -16.16 27.67 5.55
N LYS A 11 -17.16 27.54 4.66
CA LYS A 11 -18.57 27.39 5.06
C LYS A 11 -18.83 26.21 5.99
N HIS A 12 -18.06 25.12 5.85
CA HIS A 12 -18.19 23.94 6.70
C HIS A 12 -17.45 24.11 8.03
N ILE A 13 -16.32 24.81 8.04
CA ILE A 13 -15.54 25.11 9.26
C ILE A 13 -16.35 25.97 10.22
N LYS A 14 -17.08 26.97 9.71
CA LYS A 14 -17.90 27.88 10.54
C LYS A 14 -18.94 27.15 11.39
N VAL A 15 -19.45 26.02 10.91
CA VAL A 15 -20.44 25.20 11.64
C VAL A 15 -19.78 24.42 12.78
N LEU A 16 -18.52 24.03 12.61
CA LEU A 16 -17.77 23.21 13.57
C LEU A 16 -17.00 24.04 14.60
N SER A 17 -16.92 25.36 14.39
CA SER A 17 -16.07 26.23 15.19
C SER A 17 -16.73 26.63 16.50
N SER A 18 -16.04 26.40 17.62
CA SER A 18 -16.43 26.85 18.94
C SER A 18 -15.47 27.93 19.46
N ASN A 19 -15.96 28.82 20.30
CA ASN A 19 -15.12 29.83 20.94
C ASN A 19 -14.43 29.21 22.15
N VAL A 20 -13.11 29.39 22.26
CA VAL A 20 -12.33 28.94 23.41
C VAL A 20 -11.72 30.17 24.09
N GLU A 21 -12.34 30.60 25.18
CA GLU A 21 -12.05 31.87 25.85
C GLU A 21 -10.58 32.01 26.27
N TYR A 22 -10.01 30.99 26.90
CA TYR A 22 -8.63 31.02 27.40
C TYR A 22 -7.57 30.94 26.30
N LEU A 23 -7.94 30.55 25.07
CA LEU A 23 -7.04 30.56 23.90
C LEU A 23 -7.18 31.84 23.07
N ALA A 24 -8.10 32.75 23.45
CA ALA A 24 -8.46 33.95 22.69
C ALA A 24 -8.69 33.68 21.18
N SER A 25 -9.16 32.47 20.84
CA SER A 25 -9.27 32.02 19.46
C SER A 25 -10.43 31.04 19.29
N ARG A 26 -10.88 30.95 18.05
CA ARG A 26 -11.88 29.97 17.63
C ARG A 26 -11.20 28.65 17.32
N ASP A 27 -11.58 27.61 18.02
CA ASP A 27 -11.13 26.26 17.73
C ASP A 27 -12.10 25.60 16.76
N ALA A 28 -11.56 24.96 15.73
CA ALA A 28 -12.30 24.16 14.77
C ALA A 28 -11.63 22.81 14.53
N THR A 29 -10.74 22.42 15.45
CA THR A 29 -9.97 21.20 15.40
C THR A 29 -10.54 20.17 16.38
N ILE A 30 -10.39 18.88 16.05
CA ILE A 30 -10.87 17.80 16.92
C ILE A 30 -9.98 17.67 18.18
N MET A 31 -8.69 17.98 18.04
CA MET A 31 -7.69 17.86 19.11
C MET A 31 -7.29 19.25 19.61
N GLY A 32 -7.28 19.47 20.92
CA GLY A 32 -6.75 20.70 21.52
C GLY A 32 -5.25 20.85 21.32
N SER A 33 -4.44 20.14 22.13
CA SER A 33 -2.99 20.09 21.93
C SER A 33 -2.63 19.34 20.65
N ARG A 34 -1.78 19.95 19.82
CA ARG A 34 -1.44 19.45 18.48
C ARG A 34 0.06 19.33 18.29
N ASN A 35 0.47 18.49 17.34
CA ASN A 35 1.86 18.22 17.05
C ASN A 35 2.49 19.34 16.19
N GLY A 36 3.30 20.20 16.78
CA GLY A 36 4.01 21.28 16.09
C GLY A 36 5.15 20.83 15.16
N HIS A 37 5.67 19.61 15.32
CA HIS A 37 6.77 19.10 14.48
C HIS A 37 6.27 18.53 13.14
N ALA A 38 5.08 17.96 13.10
CA ALA A 38 4.47 17.43 11.87
C ALA A 38 4.47 18.44 10.70
N PRO A 39 4.03 19.70 10.85
CA PRO A 39 4.07 20.68 9.76
C PRO A 39 5.50 21.04 9.34
N LEU A 40 6.48 21.03 10.25
CA LEU A 40 7.89 21.27 9.92
C LEU A 40 8.44 20.17 9.01
N PHE A 41 8.16 18.90 9.33
CA PHE A 41 8.57 17.77 8.49
C PHE A 41 7.89 17.77 7.12
N LEU A 42 6.59 18.12 7.08
CA LEU A 42 5.86 18.26 5.83
C LEU A 42 6.45 19.38 4.97
N TRP A 43 6.64 20.57 5.55
CA TRP A 43 7.25 21.72 4.87
C TRP A 43 8.64 21.38 4.34
N TYR A 44 9.51 20.77 5.15
CA TYR A 44 10.85 20.37 4.74
C TYR A 44 10.81 19.39 3.56
N THR A 45 9.95 18.37 3.63
CA THR A 45 9.81 17.36 2.58
C THR A 45 9.29 17.96 1.27
N LEU A 46 8.28 18.84 1.36
CA LEU A 46 7.71 19.53 0.21
C LEU A 46 8.76 20.40 -0.50
N ASN A 47 9.54 21.18 0.26
CA ASN A 47 10.58 22.05 -0.29
C ASN A 47 11.76 21.26 -0.85
N ARG A 48 12.21 20.20 -0.16
CA ARG A 48 13.35 19.40 -0.62
C ARG A 48 13.03 18.62 -1.90
N LYS A 49 11.84 18.03 -2.00
CA LYS A 49 11.45 17.22 -3.17
C LYS A 49 10.96 18.09 -4.33
N GLY A 50 10.14 19.08 -4.02
CA GLY A 50 9.42 19.85 -5.04
C GLY A 50 8.56 18.98 -5.96
N TYR A 51 7.94 19.60 -6.96
CA TYR A 51 7.05 18.90 -7.89
C TYR A 51 7.76 17.77 -8.66
N LYS A 52 8.96 18.05 -9.20
CA LYS A 52 9.76 17.09 -9.96
C LYS A 52 10.17 15.88 -9.13
N GLY A 53 10.53 16.08 -7.85
CA GLY A 53 10.90 14.99 -6.95
C GLY A 53 9.74 14.05 -6.67
N PHE A 54 8.55 14.59 -6.38
CA PHE A 54 7.36 13.77 -6.21
C PHE A 54 6.96 13.04 -7.48
N GLN A 55 7.01 13.71 -8.64
CA GLN A 55 6.73 13.07 -9.92
C GLN A 55 7.65 11.86 -10.16
N LYS A 56 8.96 12.01 -9.91
CA LYS A 56 9.94 10.93 -10.02
C LYS A 56 9.65 9.79 -9.05
N GLU A 57 9.27 10.09 -7.81
CA GLU A 57 8.91 9.07 -6.81
C GLU A 57 7.65 8.30 -7.20
N VAL A 58 6.59 8.99 -7.66
CA VAL A 58 5.36 8.34 -8.13
C VAL A 58 5.66 7.43 -9.31
N GLN A 59 6.40 7.92 -10.32
CA GLN A 59 6.80 7.12 -11.48
C GLN A 59 7.62 5.89 -11.06
N LYS A 60 8.54 6.03 -10.10
CA LYS A 60 9.29 4.90 -9.54
C LYS A 60 8.37 3.88 -8.88
N CYS A 61 7.42 4.32 -8.07
CA CYS A 61 6.48 3.43 -7.38
C CYS A 61 5.60 2.67 -8.36
N LEU A 62 5.03 3.36 -9.36
CA LEU A 62 4.22 2.73 -10.40
C LEU A 62 5.03 1.71 -11.20
N ARG A 63 6.22 2.07 -11.66
CA ARG A 63 7.11 1.14 -12.39
C ARG A 63 7.45 -0.09 -11.57
N ASN A 64 7.78 0.10 -10.29
CA ASN A 64 8.12 -1.01 -9.39
C ASN A 64 6.89 -1.89 -9.08
N ALA A 65 5.68 -1.32 -9.03
CA ALA A 65 4.45 -2.08 -8.87
C ALA A 65 4.14 -2.93 -10.11
N HIS A 66 4.30 -2.37 -11.32
CA HIS A 66 4.21 -3.13 -12.56
C HIS A 66 5.24 -4.26 -12.60
N TYR A 67 6.49 -3.95 -12.27
CA TYR A 67 7.55 -4.96 -12.16
C TYR A 67 7.15 -6.11 -11.23
N LEU A 68 6.68 -5.80 -10.01
CA LEU A 68 6.25 -6.84 -9.07
C LEU A 68 5.10 -7.68 -9.63
N LYS A 69 4.07 -7.05 -10.23
CA LYS A 69 2.95 -7.78 -10.85
C LYS A 69 3.44 -8.74 -11.92
N ASP A 70 4.28 -8.28 -12.84
CA ASP A 70 4.73 -9.07 -13.98
C ASP A 70 5.55 -10.27 -13.50
N ARG A 71 6.44 -10.07 -12.52
CA ARG A 71 7.24 -11.15 -11.91
C ARG A 71 6.39 -12.16 -11.14
N LEU A 72 5.34 -11.72 -10.45
CA LEU A 72 4.39 -12.65 -9.81
C LEU A 72 3.67 -13.51 -10.85
N ARG A 73 3.23 -12.91 -11.96
CA ARG A 73 2.57 -13.65 -13.05
C ARG A 73 3.52 -14.64 -13.74
N GLU A 74 4.77 -14.25 -13.97
CA GLU A 74 5.83 -15.15 -14.47
C GLU A 74 6.05 -16.36 -13.55
N ALA A 75 5.94 -16.17 -12.23
CA ALA A 75 6.00 -17.24 -11.24
C ALA A 75 4.71 -18.08 -11.12
N GLY A 76 3.70 -17.82 -11.97
CA GLY A 76 2.42 -18.50 -11.94
C GLY A 76 1.55 -18.15 -10.73
N ILE A 77 1.74 -16.95 -10.17
CA ILE A 77 0.95 -16.40 -9.07
C ILE A 77 -0.06 -15.41 -9.64
N SER A 78 -1.34 -15.59 -9.26
CA SER A 78 -2.41 -14.66 -9.63
C SER A 78 -2.16 -13.31 -8.98
N ALA A 79 -2.14 -12.24 -9.79
CA ALA A 79 -1.82 -10.90 -9.31
C ALA A 79 -2.57 -9.81 -10.10
N MET A 80 -3.09 -8.82 -9.37
CA MET A 80 -3.79 -7.65 -9.90
C MET A 80 -3.10 -6.35 -9.51
N LEU A 81 -3.11 -5.41 -10.45
CA LEU A 81 -2.70 -4.03 -10.27
C LEU A 81 -3.64 -3.15 -11.08
N ASN A 82 -4.19 -2.11 -10.45
CA ASN A 82 -4.94 -1.06 -11.14
C ASN A 82 -3.97 -0.08 -11.82
N GLU A 83 -4.37 0.50 -12.95
CA GLU A 83 -3.51 1.31 -13.84
C GLU A 83 -2.72 2.42 -13.13
N LEU A 84 -3.32 3.11 -12.16
CA LEU A 84 -2.70 4.22 -11.44
C LEU A 84 -2.46 3.91 -9.95
N SER A 85 -2.33 2.62 -9.62
CA SER A 85 -2.10 2.15 -8.26
C SER A 85 -0.66 1.69 -8.07
N SER A 86 -0.15 1.83 -6.84
CA SER A 86 1.10 1.20 -6.40
C SER A 86 0.86 -0.03 -5.53
N THR A 87 -0.40 -0.46 -5.38
CA THR A 87 -0.78 -1.61 -4.57
C THR A 87 -1.01 -2.82 -5.46
N VAL A 88 -0.18 -3.85 -5.27
CA VAL A 88 -0.29 -5.13 -5.97
C VAL A 88 -1.01 -6.10 -5.05
N VAL A 89 -2.11 -6.68 -5.54
CA VAL A 89 -2.90 -7.69 -4.83
C VAL A 89 -2.59 -9.06 -5.43
N PHE A 90 -2.36 -10.07 -4.59
CA PHE A 90 -2.01 -11.42 -5.01
C PHE A 90 -2.53 -12.47 -4.02
N GLU A 91 -2.26 -13.75 -4.30
CA GLU A 91 -2.68 -14.85 -3.43
C GLU A 91 -2.12 -14.73 -2.02
N ARG A 92 -2.94 -14.99 -1.00
CA ARG A 92 -2.49 -14.98 0.38
C ARG A 92 -1.48 -16.12 0.61
N PRO A 93 -0.26 -15.83 1.07
CA PRO A 93 0.66 -16.86 1.56
C PRO A 93 0.04 -17.63 2.73
N LYS A 94 0.14 -18.97 2.71
CA LYS A 94 -0.35 -19.82 3.82
C LYS A 94 0.61 -19.86 5.01
N ASP A 95 1.85 -19.45 4.80
CA ASP A 95 2.85 -19.35 5.86
C ASP A 95 2.70 -18.04 6.65
N GLU A 96 2.25 -18.18 7.90
CA GLU A 96 2.08 -17.06 8.81
C GLU A 96 3.42 -16.45 9.28
N GLU A 97 4.53 -17.21 9.27
CA GLU A 97 5.86 -16.66 9.55
C GLU A 97 6.31 -15.73 8.42
N PHE A 98 6.07 -16.14 7.17
CA PHE A 98 6.32 -15.30 6.00
C PHE A 98 5.48 -14.00 6.03
N VAL A 99 4.17 -14.11 6.31
CA VAL A 99 3.26 -12.96 6.43
C VAL A 99 3.75 -12.00 7.51
N ARG A 100 4.19 -12.50 8.67
CA ARG A 100 4.75 -11.68 9.76
C ARG A 100 6.08 -11.06 9.38
N ARG A 101 6.99 -11.81 8.76
CA ARG A 101 8.31 -11.30 8.33
C ARG A 101 8.18 -10.12 7.38
N TRP A 102 7.26 -10.22 6.42
CA TRP A 102 7.04 -9.20 5.39
C TRP A 102 5.93 -8.20 5.72
N GLN A 103 5.29 -8.34 6.90
CA GLN A 103 4.19 -7.48 7.37
C GLN A 103 3.09 -7.33 6.31
N LEU A 104 2.70 -8.45 5.68
CA LEU A 104 1.70 -8.44 4.62
C LEU A 104 0.31 -8.16 5.19
N ALA A 105 -0.43 -7.30 4.48
CA ALA A 105 -1.82 -7.05 4.78
C ALA A 105 -2.70 -8.08 4.05
N CYS A 106 -3.26 -9.02 4.80
CA CYS A 106 -4.08 -10.12 4.28
C CYS A 106 -5.56 -9.89 4.58
N GLN A 107 -6.43 -10.24 3.62
CA GLN A 107 -7.88 -10.23 3.75
C GLN A 107 -8.46 -11.42 2.99
N GLY A 108 -9.12 -12.35 3.68
CA GLY A 108 -9.60 -13.59 3.05
C GLY A 108 -8.46 -14.37 2.41
N ASP A 109 -8.63 -14.70 1.12
CA ASP A 109 -7.67 -15.45 0.30
C ASP A 109 -6.66 -14.56 -0.45
N ILE A 110 -6.69 -13.24 -0.22
CA ILE A 110 -5.78 -12.28 -0.86
C ILE A 110 -4.83 -11.61 0.14
N ALA A 111 -3.66 -11.23 -0.34
CA ALA A 111 -2.72 -10.34 0.32
C ALA A 111 -2.38 -9.17 -0.62
N HIS A 112 -1.95 -8.05 -0.05
CA HIS A 112 -1.48 -6.94 -0.86
C HIS A 112 -0.16 -6.35 -0.35
N VAL A 113 0.65 -5.88 -1.30
CA VAL A 113 1.87 -5.13 -1.06
C VAL A 113 1.70 -3.74 -1.64
N VAL A 114 2.00 -2.75 -0.81
CA VAL A 114 1.99 -1.34 -1.21
C VAL A 114 3.41 -0.92 -1.56
N VAL A 115 3.67 -0.69 -2.85
CA VAL A 115 4.99 -0.31 -3.36
C VAL A 115 5.24 1.17 -3.11
N MET A 116 5.84 1.46 -1.96
CA MET A 116 6.19 2.81 -1.52
C MET A 116 7.60 3.22 -1.98
N PRO A 117 7.99 4.51 -1.92
CA PRO A 117 9.28 4.98 -2.46
C PRO A 117 10.54 4.29 -1.90
N SER A 118 10.46 3.78 -0.66
CA SER A 118 11.52 3.04 0.04
C SER A 118 11.69 1.58 -0.42
N VAL A 119 10.77 1.09 -1.23
CA VAL A 119 10.79 -0.24 -1.83
C VAL A 119 11.65 -0.18 -3.10
N THR A 120 12.72 -0.98 -3.13
CA THR A 120 13.67 -1.06 -4.24
C THR A 120 13.46 -2.36 -5.02
N ILE A 121 14.00 -2.45 -6.23
CA ILE A 121 13.87 -3.64 -7.07
C ILE A 121 14.52 -4.84 -6.37
N GLU A 122 15.65 -4.65 -5.70
CA GLU A 122 16.36 -5.70 -4.98
C GLU A 122 15.52 -6.26 -3.82
N LYS A 123 14.76 -5.40 -3.11
CA LYS A 123 13.82 -5.85 -2.09
C LYS A 123 12.67 -6.65 -2.68
N LEU A 124 12.16 -6.23 -3.86
CA LEU A 124 11.10 -6.95 -4.56
C LEU A 124 11.60 -8.31 -5.03
N ASP A 125 12.81 -8.40 -5.58
CA ASP A 125 13.42 -9.66 -6.01
C ASP A 125 13.67 -10.60 -4.83
N HIS A 126 14.18 -10.07 -3.71
CA HIS A 126 14.35 -10.85 -2.49
C HIS A 126 12.99 -11.35 -1.96
N PHE A 127 11.97 -10.50 -1.94
CA PHE A 127 10.60 -10.88 -1.57
C PHE A 127 10.05 -11.99 -2.48
N LEU A 128 10.20 -11.84 -3.80
CA LEU A 128 9.73 -12.81 -4.79
C LEU A 128 10.41 -14.16 -4.65
N LYS A 129 11.73 -14.17 -4.45
CA LYS A 129 12.49 -15.40 -4.24
C LYS A 129 12.01 -16.15 -3.00
N ASP A 130 11.89 -15.43 -1.89
CA ASP A 130 11.42 -15.95 -0.59
C ASP A 130 9.97 -16.46 -0.73
N LEU A 131 9.10 -15.72 -1.43
CA LEU A 131 7.72 -16.12 -1.70
C LEU A 131 7.64 -17.42 -2.50
N VAL A 132 8.41 -17.56 -3.57
CA VAL A 132 8.41 -18.77 -4.43
C VAL A 132 8.94 -19.98 -3.67
N GLU A 133 10.00 -19.80 -2.89
CA GLU A 133 10.58 -20.86 -2.05
C GLU A 133 9.57 -21.37 -1.03
N HIS A 134 8.98 -20.47 -0.23
CA HIS A 134 7.95 -20.83 0.75
C HIS A 134 6.69 -21.40 0.09
N ARG A 135 6.29 -20.86 -1.07
CA ARG A 135 5.16 -21.39 -1.86
C ARG A 135 5.36 -22.83 -2.30
N SER A 136 6.58 -23.20 -2.67
CA SER A 136 6.90 -24.57 -3.06
C SER A 136 6.75 -25.57 -1.90
N ILE A 137 6.88 -25.12 -0.66
CA ILE A 137 6.75 -25.97 0.54
C ILE A 137 5.28 -26.29 0.78
N TRP A 138 4.41 -25.29 0.89
CA TRP A 138 2.99 -25.53 1.18
C TRP A 138 2.17 -26.03 -0.02
N CYS A 139 2.68 -25.88 -1.25
CA CYS A 139 2.01 -26.41 -2.44
C CYS A 139 2.21 -27.93 -2.60
N LYS A 140 3.20 -28.52 -1.92
CA LYS A 140 3.41 -29.98 -1.90
C LYS A 140 2.34 -30.75 -1.13
N ASP A 141 1.62 -30.08 -0.22
CA ASP A 141 0.56 -30.68 0.61
C ASP A 141 -0.78 -30.89 -0.14
N GLY A 142 -0.76 -31.00 -1.47
CA GLY A 142 -1.95 -31.31 -2.29
C GLY A 142 -3.01 -30.21 -2.34
N SER A 143 -2.78 -29.05 -1.73
CA SER A 143 -3.65 -27.88 -1.83
C SER A 143 -3.51 -27.23 -3.21
N GLN A 144 -4.54 -27.40 -4.05
CA GLN A 144 -4.68 -26.65 -5.29
C GLN A 144 -4.68 -25.13 -4.97
N THR A 145 -3.99 -24.33 -5.79
CA THR A 145 -3.95 -22.87 -5.60
C THR A 145 -5.38 -22.30 -5.66
N PRO A 146 -5.78 -21.48 -4.67
CA PRO A 146 -7.14 -20.98 -4.61
C PRO A 146 -7.43 -20.11 -5.84
N CYS A 147 -8.62 -20.30 -6.43
CA CYS A 147 -9.05 -19.49 -7.56
C CYS A 147 -9.43 -18.08 -7.07
N LEU A 148 -8.59 -17.09 -7.34
CA LEU A 148 -8.83 -15.70 -6.95
C LEU A 148 -9.72 -14.91 -7.92
N ALA A 149 -10.33 -15.56 -8.91
CA ALA A 149 -11.05 -14.84 -9.96
C ALA A 149 -12.20 -13.95 -9.43
N LYS A 150 -12.76 -14.30 -8.27
CA LYS A 150 -13.78 -13.47 -7.58
C LYS A 150 -13.20 -12.16 -7.04
N ASP A 151 -11.95 -12.17 -6.57
CA ASP A 151 -11.32 -11.02 -5.90
C ASP A 151 -10.47 -10.17 -6.85
N VAL A 152 -9.73 -10.82 -7.75
CA VAL A 152 -8.80 -10.14 -8.66
C VAL A 152 -9.31 -10.04 -10.11
N GLY A 153 -10.46 -10.66 -10.41
CA GLY A 153 -11.01 -10.77 -11.76
C GLY A 153 -10.38 -11.91 -12.58
N THR A 154 -11.12 -12.42 -13.56
CA THR A 154 -10.71 -13.56 -14.40
C THR A 154 -9.41 -13.30 -15.15
N ASN A 155 -9.23 -12.10 -15.70
CA ASN A 155 -8.04 -11.72 -16.48
C ASN A 155 -6.73 -11.70 -15.67
N ASN A 156 -6.81 -11.60 -14.34
CA ASN A 156 -5.65 -11.55 -13.45
C ASN A 156 -5.40 -12.88 -12.72
N CYS A 157 -6.30 -13.86 -12.89
CA CYS A 157 -6.19 -15.17 -12.27
C CYS A 157 -5.42 -16.13 -13.18
N VAL A 158 -4.42 -16.82 -12.63
CA VAL A 158 -3.54 -17.76 -13.36
C VAL A 158 -3.88 -19.22 -13.01
N CYS A 159 -5.06 -19.47 -12.43
CA CYS A 159 -5.48 -20.82 -12.06
C CYS A 159 -5.79 -21.68 -13.29
N PRO A 160 -5.73 -23.02 -13.19
CA PRO A 160 -6.00 -23.93 -14.32
C PRO A 160 -7.40 -23.77 -14.94
N ALA A 161 -8.37 -23.24 -14.19
CA ALA A 161 -9.74 -23.04 -14.65
C ALA A 161 -9.93 -21.80 -15.55
N HIS A 162 -8.98 -20.85 -15.52
CA HIS A 162 -9.06 -19.58 -16.26
C HIS A 162 -7.78 -19.29 -17.04
N LYS A 163 -6.94 -20.31 -17.27
CA LYS A 163 -5.72 -20.24 -18.07
C LYS A 163 -6.01 -20.35 -19.56
#